data_AF-A0A7G6Y0K0-F1
#
_entry.id   AF-A0A7G6Y0K0-F1
#
_cell.length_a   1.000
_cell.length_b   1.000
_cell.length_c   1.000
_cell.angle_alpha   90.00
_cell.angle_beta   90.00
_cell.angle_gamma   90.00
#
_symmetry.space_group_name_H-M   'P 1'
#
loop_
_entity.id
_entity.type
_entity.pdbx_description
1 polymer ?
#
loop_
_entity_poly.entity_id
_entity_poly.type
_entity_poly.pdbx_seq_one_letter_code
_entity_poly.pdbx_strand_id
1 'polypeptide(L)' 'MTDDKDYFYRRAELELEMAQRTEHPEAVKAHYTIASYYLDKVYSDADDAVIDPAASDEPTPA' A
#
# COMPACT_ATOMS: atom_id res chain seq x y z
N MET A 1 5.70 9.18 -12.71
CA MET A 1 5.20 7.81 -12.48
C MET A 1 4.01 7.87 -11.53
N THR A 2 2.95 8.61 -11.92
CA THR A 2 1.72 8.74 -11.11
C THR A 2 0.66 7.72 -11.55
N ASP A 3 0.77 7.24 -12.79
CA ASP A 3 -0.15 6.29 -13.42
C ASP A 3 -0.13 4.91 -12.72
N ASP A 4 1.03 4.51 -12.18
CA ASP A 4 1.18 3.23 -11.47
C ASP A 4 0.41 3.22 -10.14
N LYS A 5 0.41 4.34 -9.40
CA LYS A 5 -0.32 4.46 -8.13
C LYS A 5 -1.83 4.46 -8.33
N ASP A 6 -2.32 5.24 -9.29
CA ASP A 6 -3.75 5.28 -9.62
C ASP A 6 -4.25 3.93 -10.17
N TYR A 7 -3.41 3.21 -10.91
CA TYR A 7 -3.69 1.84 -11.32
C TYR A 7 -3.84 0.91 -10.11
N PHE A 8 -2.87 0.90 -9.19
CA PHE A 8 -2.92 0.03 -8.02
C PHE A 8 -4.08 0.37 -7.08
N TYR A 9 -4.39 1.66 -6.89
CA TYR A 9 -5.58 2.07 -6.14
C TYR A 9 -6.87 1.51 -6.73
N ARG A 10 -7.12 1.71 -8.03
CA ARG A 10 -8.33 1.20 -8.69
C ARG A 10 -8.44 -0.32 -8.62
N ARG A 11 -7.29 -1.02 -8.71
CA ARG A 11 -7.26 -2.49 -8.56
C ARG A 11 -7.60 -2.90 -7.13
N ALA A 12 -7.07 -2.22 -6.12
CA ALA A 12 -7.41 -2.49 -4.73
C ALA A 12 -8.92 -2.29 -4.45
N GLU A 13 -9.51 -1.19 -4.94
CA GLU A 13 -10.94 -0.90 -4.78
C GLU A 13 -11.82 -1.99 -5.42
N LEU A 14 -11.49 -2.43 -6.63
CA LEU A 14 -12.22 -3.51 -7.31
C LEU A 14 -12.20 -4.80 -6.49
N GLU A 15 -11.06 -5.19 -5.92
CA GLU A 15 -10.98 -6.41 -5.11
C GLU A 15 -11.78 -6.27 -3.80
N LEU A 16 -11.85 -5.07 -3.20
CA LEU A 16 -12.70 -4.81 -2.03
C LEU A 16 -14.19 -4.91 -2.38
N GLU A 17 -14.62 -4.40 -3.54
CA GLU A 17 -15.98 -4.59 -4.03
C GLU A 17 -16.30 -6.07 -4.26
N MET A 18 -15.37 -6.83 -4.82
CA MET A 18 -15.52 -8.27 -5.01
C MET A 18 -15.59 -9.02 -3.68
N ALA A 19 -14.79 -8.64 -2.68
CA ALA A 19 -14.85 -9.20 -1.34
C ALA A 19 -16.23 -9.01 -0.70
N GLN A 20 -16.82 -7.81 -0.83
CA GLN A 20 -18.16 -7.51 -0.30
C GLN A 20 -19.28 -8.30 -0.97
N ARG A 21 -19.09 -8.69 -2.23
CA ARG A 21 -20.07 -9.45 -3.03
C ARG A 21 -19.93 -10.97 -2.92
N THR A 22 -18.83 -11.44 -2.32
CA THR A 22 -18.49 -12.86 -2.27
C THR A 22 -18.99 -13.51 -0.99
N GLU A 23 -19.70 -14.63 -1.10
CA GLU A 23 -20.24 -15.35 0.06
C GLU A 23 -19.28 -16.42 0.59
N HIS A 24 -18.32 -16.89 -0.24
CA HIS A 24 -17.40 -17.94 0.15
C HIS A 24 -16.25 -17.38 1.01
N PRO A 25 -16.10 -17.79 2.29
CA PRO A 25 -15.17 -17.15 3.23
C PRO A 25 -13.71 -17.14 2.76
N GLU A 26 -13.23 -18.22 2.13
CA GLU A 26 -11.85 -18.29 1.63
C GLU A 26 -11.64 -17.37 0.41
N ALA A 27 -12.67 -17.14 -0.39
CA ALA A 27 -12.57 -16.23 -1.53
C ALA A 27 -12.59 -14.77 -1.06
N VAL A 28 -13.39 -14.45 -0.03
CA VAL A 28 -13.35 -13.15 0.65
C VAL A 28 -11.94 -12.84 1.17
N LYS A 29 -11.29 -13.81 1.85
CA LYS A 29 -9.90 -13.67 2.32
C LYS A 29 -8.92 -13.46 1.16
N ALA A 30 -9.09 -14.17 0.05
CA ALA A 30 -8.26 -14.01 -1.13
C ALA A 30 -8.36 -12.59 -1.70
N HIS A 31 -9.58 -12.06 -1.86
CA HIS A 31 -9.80 -10.69 -2.33
C HIS A 31 -9.14 -9.65 -1.40
N TYR A 32 -9.28 -9.79 -0.08
CA TYR A 32 -8.59 -8.90 0.86
C TYR A 32 -7.07 -8.99 0.76
N THR A 33 -6.52 -10.19 0.57
CA THR A 33 -5.07 -10.38 0.42
C THR A 33 -4.55 -9.67 -0.84
N ILE A 34 -5.27 -9.78 -1.95
CA ILE A 34 -4.91 -9.11 -3.21
C ILE A 34 -5.05 -7.59 -3.07
N ALA A 35 -6.11 -7.10 -2.42
CA ALA A 35 -6.29 -5.67 -2.15
C ALA A 35 -5.13 -5.10 -1.31
N SER A 36 -4.72 -5.80 -0.25
CA SER A 36 -3.55 -5.43 0.56
C SER A 36 -2.28 -5.35 -0.27
N TYR A 37 -2.01 -6.33 -1.14
CA TYR A 37 -0.85 -6.30 -2.04
C TYR A 37 -0.82 -5.05 -2.92
N TYR A 38 -1.96 -4.66 -3.49
CA TYR A 38 -2.02 -3.45 -4.33
C TYR A 38 -1.84 -2.17 -3.50
N LEU A 39 -2.40 -2.09 -2.30
CA LEU A 39 -2.18 -0.96 -1.40
C LEU A 39 -0.71 -0.87 -0.96
N ASP A 40 -0.07 -2.00 -0.67
CA ASP A 40 1.36 -2.01 -0.36
C ASP A 40 2.17 -1.39 -1.50
N LYS A 41 1.83 -1.64 -2.78
CA LYS A 41 2.51 -1.00 -3.93
C LYS A 41 2.29 0.50 -4.01
N VAL A 42 1.09 0.98 -3.69
CA VAL A 42 0.79 2.41 -3.65
C VAL A 42 1.65 3.14 -2.61
N TYR A 43 1.76 2.55 -1.42
CA TYR A 43 2.39 3.19 -0.25
C TYR A 43 3.88 2.87 -0.11
N SER A 44 4.37 1.73 -0.60
CA SER A 44 5.81 1.41 -0.58
C SER A 44 6.63 2.37 -1.45
N ASP A 45 6.08 2.79 -2.60
CA ASP A 45 6.70 3.84 -3.45
C ASP A 45 6.56 5.25 -2.85
N ALA A 46 5.91 5.42 -1.69
CA ALA A 46 5.90 6.69 -0.94
C ALA A 46 7.03 6.75 0.09
N ASP A 47 7.44 5.61 0.65
CA ASP A 47 8.47 5.53 1.70
C ASP A 47 9.89 5.64 1.16
N ASP A 48 10.17 5.21 -0.07
CA ASP A 48 11.50 5.36 -0.70
C ASP A 48 11.87 6.85 -0.96
N ALA A 49 10.88 7.76 -0.94
CA ALA A 49 11.11 9.20 -1.09
C ALA A 49 11.46 9.91 0.23
N VAL A 50 11.39 9.23 1.38
CA VAL A 50 11.61 9.82 2.71
C VAL A 50 12.60 8.97 3.53
N ILE A 51 13.73 8.59 2.93
CA ILE A 51 14.94 8.31 3.72
C ILE A 51 15.90 9.46 3.47
N ASP A 52 15.70 10.56 4.20
CA ASP A 52 16.70 11.61 4.33
C ASP A 52 17.68 11.16 5.45
N PRO A 53 18.92 10.73 5.13
CA PRO A 53 19.87 10.22 6.13
C PRO A 53 20.43 11.31 7.06
N ALA A 54 19.95 12.55 6.98
CA ALA A 54 20.48 13.69 7.71
C ALA A 54 19.94 13.86 9.15
N ALA A 55 19.01 13.03 9.62
CA ALA A 55 18.47 13.12 10.99
C ALA A 55 19.24 12.27 12.02
N SER A 56 20.55 12.09 11.84
CA SER A 56 21.44 11.49 12.84
C SER A 56 22.72 12.32 12.99
N ASP A 57 22.56 13.62 13.23
CA ASP A 57 23.64 14.43 13.79
C ASP A 57 23.02 15.37 14.84
N GLU A 58 22.81 14.84 16.04
CA GLU A 58 22.59 15.69 17.21
C GLU A 58 23.96 15.82 17.92
N PRO A 59 24.68 16.95 17.77
CA PRO A 59 25.84 17.20 18.60
C PRO A 59 25.38 17.55 20.00
N THR A 60 25.61 16.63 20.95
CA THR A 60 25.49 16.90 22.39
C THR A 60 26.29 18.17 22.75
N PRO A 61 25.65 19.26 23.21
CA PRO A 61 26.38 20.42 23.68
C PRO A 61 27.05 20.15 25.05
N ALA A 62 28.15 20.88 25.27
CA ALA A 62 29.22 20.70 26.26
C ALA A 62 28.83 20.62 27.75
#